data_AF-A0A9X4QX35-F1
#
_entry.id   AF-A0A9X4QX35-F1
#
_cell.length_a   1.000
_cell.length_b   1.000
_cell.length_c   1.000
_cell.angle_alpha   90.00
_cell.angle_beta   90.00
_cell.angle_gamma   90.00
#
_symmetry.space_group_name_H-M   'P 1'
#
loop_
_entity.id
_entity.type
_entity.pdbx_description
1 polymer ?
#
loop_
_entity_poly.entity_id
_entity_poly.type
_entity_poly.pdbx_seq_one_letter_code
_entity_poly.pdbx_strand_id
1 'polypeptide(L)'
;MPLDIAVYMALKGNNPGGYSAFVKVRGTEVMTHVTHREAKTTFEIRDGKPYFKFKTAFELNLEEKINNDLNIQDPSVIRDIEESQTKGATKLIESFLEKTQALGSDVLGLGEYVRAKAPDYWNRNVRTKERWQRMYKEIEYEIQIDMKIRRIGMKAE
;
A
#
# COMPACT_ATOMS: atom_id res chain seq x y z
N MET A 1 1.77 -15.23 2.82
CA MET A 1 1.41 -15.00 4.24
C MET A 1 0.07 -14.28 4.29
N PRO A 2 -0.69 -14.37 5.40
CA PRO A 2 -2.00 -13.71 5.54
C PRO A 2 -2.01 -12.21 5.18
N LEU A 3 -0.90 -11.50 5.40
CA LEU A 3 -0.72 -10.08 5.07
C LEU A 3 -0.62 -9.76 3.57
N ASP A 4 -0.22 -10.73 2.72
CA ASP A 4 -0.12 -10.51 1.27
C ASP A 4 -1.50 -10.18 0.67
N ILE A 5 -2.56 -10.77 1.22
CA ILE A 5 -3.96 -10.49 0.82
C ILE A 5 -4.35 -9.06 1.22
N ALA A 6 -3.92 -8.61 2.40
CA ALA A 6 -4.17 -7.25 2.87
C ALA A 6 -3.53 -6.22 1.94
N VAL A 7 -2.28 -6.46 1.56
CA VAL A 7 -1.54 -5.61 0.61
C VAL A 7 -2.21 -5.62 -0.77
N TYR A 8 -2.59 -6.79 -1.28
CA TYR A 8 -3.32 -6.89 -2.55
C TYR A 8 -4.61 -6.06 -2.51
N MET A 9 -5.44 -6.23 -1.48
CA MET A 9 -6.69 -5.47 -1.35
C MET A 9 -6.46 -3.96 -1.20
N ALA A 10 -5.39 -3.56 -0.51
CA ALA A 10 -4.98 -2.17 -0.41
C ALA A 10 -4.65 -1.57 -1.78
N LEU A 11 -3.82 -2.23 -2.58
CA LEU A 11 -3.43 -1.77 -3.91
C LEU A 11 -4.57 -1.80 -4.93
N LYS A 12 -5.59 -2.64 -4.70
CA LYS A 12 -6.83 -2.65 -5.50
C LYS A 12 -7.88 -1.65 -5.03
N GLY A 13 -7.73 -1.03 -3.86
CA GLY A 13 -8.71 -0.09 -3.30
C GLY A 13 -10.02 -0.76 -2.86
N ASN A 14 -10.00 -2.04 -2.52
CA ASN A 14 -11.21 -2.82 -2.25
C ASN A 14 -11.77 -2.56 -0.83
N ASN A 15 -12.88 -1.86 -0.69
CA ASN A 15 -13.48 -1.59 0.63
C ASN A 15 -14.41 -2.72 1.12
N PRO A 16 -14.64 -2.86 2.46
CA PRO A 16 -14.09 -2.04 3.55
C PRO A 16 -12.64 -2.38 3.90
N GLY A 17 -11.93 -1.46 4.57
CA GLY A 17 -10.53 -1.59 4.97
C GLY A 17 -10.21 -2.89 5.72
N GLY A 18 -10.89 -3.09 6.86
CA GLY A 18 -11.08 -4.37 7.54
C GLY A 18 -9.88 -4.92 8.33
N TYR A 19 -8.71 -4.28 8.24
CA TYR A 19 -7.51 -4.72 8.96
C TYR A 19 -7.19 -3.80 10.13
N SER A 20 -6.91 -4.40 11.29
CA SER A 20 -6.29 -3.71 12.41
C SER A 20 -4.78 -3.97 12.44
N ALA A 21 -4.02 -2.98 12.89
CA ALA A 21 -2.58 -3.05 13.04
C ALA A 21 -2.14 -2.39 14.35
N PHE A 22 -1.19 -3.04 15.03
CA PHE A 22 -0.51 -2.46 16.16
C PHE A 22 0.65 -1.56 15.72
N VAL A 23 0.75 -0.40 16.36
CA VAL A 23 1.73 0.64 16.02
C VAL A 23 2.46 1.02 17.29
N LYS A 24 3.78 0.95 17.28
CA LYS A 24 4.59 1.42 18.40
C LYS A 24 5.01 2.87 18.17
N VAL A 25 4.55 3.78 19.04
CA VAL A 25 4.82 5.21 18.99
C VAL A 25 5.26 5.69 20.37
N ARG A 26 6.42 6.35 20.45
CA ARG A 26 7.01 6.88 21.69
C ARG A 26 7.08 5.85 22.84
N GLY A 27 7.30 4.58 22.51
CA GLY A 27 7.38 3.49 23.48
C GLY A 27 6.04 2.85 23.86
N THR A 28 4.91 3.43 23.45
CA THR A 28 3.56 2.91 23.65
C THR A 28 3.06 2.21 22.40
N GLU A 29 2.26 1.15 22.57
CA GLU A 29 1.60 0.45 21.48
C GLU A 29 0.12 0.87 21.41
N VAL A 30 -0.35 1.15 20.20
CA VAL A 30 -1.73 1.53 19.91
C VAL A 30 -2.30 0.65 18.80
N MET A 31 -3.59 0.38 18.85
CA MET A 31 -4.29 -0.35 17.78
C MET A 31 -4.99 0.63 16.85
N THR A 32 -4.73 0.50 15.55
CA THR A 32 -5.43 1.24 14.49
C THR A 32 -6.24 0.29 13.64
N HIS A 33 -7.38 0.73 13.12
CA HIS A 33 -8.25 -0.04 12.23
C HIS A 33 -8.53 0.73 10.95
N VAL A 34 -8.23 0.13 9.80
CA VAL A 34 -8.50 0.73 8.49
C VAL A 34 -10.00 0.64 8.20
N THR A 35 -10.66 1.78 8.04
CA THR A 35 -12.10 1.84 7.71
C THR A 35 -12.33 2.01 6.22
N HIS A 36 -11.52 2.86 5.58
CA HIS A 36 -11.64 3.18 4.17
C HIS A 36 -10.27 3.18 3.47
N ARG A 37 -10.29 2.86 2.18
CA ARG A 37 -9.13 2.99 1.30
C ARG A 37 -9.51 3.46 -0.09
N GLU A 38 -8.64 4.28 -0.66
CA GLU A 38 -8.65 4.62 -2.07
C GLU A 38 -7.31 4.21 -2.67
N ALA A 39 -7.33 3.73 -3.90
CA ALA A 39 -6.11 3.35 -4.61
C ALA A 39 -6.17 3.80 -6.07
N LYS A 40 -5.04 4.27 -6.57
CA LYS A 40 -4.85 4.64 -7.97
C LYS A 40 -3.48 4.16 -8.44
N THR A 41 -3.51 3.31 -9.47
CA THR A 41 -2.32 2.86 -10.17
C THR A 41 -2.22 3.56 -11.51
N THR A 42 -1.09 4.22 -11.74
CA THR A 42 -0.74 4.83 -13.04
C THR A 42 0.61 4.30 -13.49
N PHE A 43 0.93 4.49 -14.77
CA PHE A 43 2.26 4.22 -15.27
C PHE A 43 2.61 5.21 -16.37
N GLU A 44 3.90 5.31 -16.64
CA GLU A 44 4.47 5.95 -17.81
C GLU A 44 5.64 5.11 -18.33
N ILE A 45 6.14 5.41 -19.52
CA ILE A 45 7.33 4.73 -20.06
C ILE A 45 8.54 5.62 -19.77
N ARG A 46 9.50 5.12 -18.99
CA ARG A 46 10.80 5.76 -18.71
C ARG A 46 11.91 4.84 -19.20
N ASP A 47 12.86 5.39 -19.95
CA ASP A 47 14.01 4.63 -20.48
C ASP A 47 13.62 3.31 -21.17
N GLY A 48 12.51 3.33 -21.90
CA GLY A 48 12.01 2.18 -22.64
C GLY A 48 11.32 1.09 -21.79
N LYS A 49 11.11 1.32 -20.48
CA LYS A 49 10.40 0.39 -19.58
C LYS A 49 9.21 1.07 -18.89
N PRO A 50 8.16 0.33 -18.50
CA PRO A 50 7.07 0.90 -17.71
C PRO A 50 7.55 1.22 -16.29
N TYR A 51 7.33 2.45 -15.86
CA TYR A 51 7.50 2.92 -14.48
C TYR A 51 6.12 3.09 -13.85
N PHE A 52 5.84 2.33 -12.79
CA PHE A 52 4.54 2.36 -12.13
C PHE A 52 4.50 3.30 -10.94
N LYS A 53 3.35 3.93 -10.72
CA LYS A 53 3.09 4.74 -9.54
C LYS A 53 1.84 4.23 -8.85
N PHE A 54 2.01 3.78 -7.61
CA PHE A 54 0.94 3.35 -6.72
C PHE A 54 0.64 4.49 -5.75
N LYS A 55 -0.56 5.06 -5.83
CA LYS A 55 -1.07 6.00 -4.85
C LYS A 55 -2.15 5.32 -4.02
N THR A 56 -1.97 5.25 -2.72
CA THR A 56 -2.98 4.73 -1.80
C THR A 56 -3.26 5.74 -0.71
N ALA A 57 -4.54 5.88 -0.35
CA ALA A 57 -4.99 6.68 0.78
C ALA A 57 -5.76 5.78 1.74
N PHE A 58 -5.51 5.92 3.03
CA PHE A 58 -6.18 5.16 4.08
C PHE A 58 -6.83 6.09 5.08
N GLU A 59 -8.08 5.78 5.42
CA GLU A 59 -8.73 6.34 6.59
C GLU A 59 -8.75 5.30 7.70
N LEU A 60 -8.37 5.73 8.90
CA LEU A 60 -8.17 4.87 10.05
C LEU A 60 -9.00 5.36 11.24
N ASN A 61 -9.43 4.41 12.06
CA ASN A 61 -9.82 4.67 13.43
C ASN A 61 -8.66 4.28 14.35
N LEU A 62 -8.43 5.07 15.38
CA LEU A 62 -7.61 4.68 16.53
C LEU A 62 -8.54 3.99 17.53
N GLU A 63 -8.36 2.71 17.84
CA GLU A 63 -9.31 1.94 18.66
C GLU A 63 -8.99 2.10 20.16
N GLU A 64 -7.83 1.61 20.62
CA GLU A 64 -7.42 1.64 22.03
C GLU A 64 -5.91 1.91 22.19
N LYS A 65 -5.54 2.46 23.36
CA LYS A 65 -4.15 2.52 23.84
C LYS A 65 -3.90 1.33 24.76
N ILE A 66 -2.75 0.68 24.63
CA ILE A 66 -2.36 -0.37 25.58
C ILE A 66 -1.85 0.25 26.91
N ASN A 67 -1.35 1.50 26.90
CA ASN A 67 -0.87 2.21 28.11
C ASN A 67 -1.38 3.66 28.21
N ASN A 68 -1.53 4.17 29.44
CA ASN A 68 -2.12 5.48 29.76
C ASN A 68 -1.23 6.71 29.46
N ASP A 69 0.07 6.52 29.19
CA ASP A 69 1.02 7.64 29.14
C ASP A 69 0.99 8.47 27.84
N LEU A 70 0.35 7.95 26.77
CA LEU A 70 0.36 8.60 25.46
C LEU A 70 -0.87 9.53 25.31
N ASN A 71 -0.67 10.85 25.24
CA ASN A 71 -1.78 11.78 25.00
C ASN A 71 -2.25 11.78 23.53
N ILE A 72 -3.26 10.98 23.20
CA ILE A 72 -3.82 10.89 21.83
C ILE A 72 -4.66 12.10 21.40
N GLN A 73 -4.90 13.06 22.29
CA GLN A 73 -5.51 14.34 21.93
C GLN A 73 -4.46 15.32 21.38
N ASP A 74 -3.17 15.03 21.55
CA ASP A 74 -2.08 15.82 20.97
C ASP A 74 -1.96 15.52 19.45
N PRO A 75 -2.15 16.52 18.56
CA PRO A 75 -1.98 16.33 17.13
C PRO A 75 -0.59 15.83 16.72
N SER A 76 0.45 16.10 17.53
CA SER A 76 1.80 15.58 17.28
C SER A 76 1.85 14.06 17.41
N VAL A 77 1.14 13.49 18.38
CA VAL A 77 1.04 12.04 18.59
C VAL A 77 0.28 11.38 17.46
N ILE A 78 -0.81 11.98 17.00
CA ILE A 78 -1.58 11.48 15.84
C ILE A 78 -0.71 11.44 14.59
N ARG A 79 0.07 12.51 14.33
CA ARG A 79 1.02 12.55 13.21
C ARG A 79 2.08 11.45 13.31
N ASP A 80 2.63 11.22 14.51
CA ASP A 80 3.61 10.14 14.71
C ASP A 80 3.02 8.75 14.41
N ILE A 81 1.75 8.52 14.75
CA ILE A 81 1.03 7.27 14.43
C ILE A 81 0.83 7.13 12.92
N GLU A 82 0.33 8.19 12.25
CA GLU A 82 0.15 8.22 10.80
C GLU A 82 1.48 7.94 10.05
N GLU A 83 2.58 8.57 10.48
CA GLU A 83 3.90 8.37 9.89
C GLU A 83 4.45 6.97 10.13
N SER A 84 4.30 6.44 11.34
CA SER A 84 4.74 5.08 11.68
C SER A 84 3.98 4.03 10.87
N GLN A 85 2.66 4.17 10.77
CA GLN A 85 1.83 3.28 9.94
C GLN A 85 2.18 3.41 8.45
N THR A 86 2.42 4.63 7.97
CA THR A 86 2.84 4.87 6.59
C THR A 86 4.13 4.12 6.27
N LYS A 87 5.15 4.22 7.14
CA LYS A 87 6.41 3.47 6.99
C LYS A 87 6.20 1.96 7.00
N GLY A 88 5.34 1.45 7.89
CA GLY A 88 5.00 0.03 7.96
C GLY A 88 4.32 -0.48 6.70
N ALA A 89 3.30 0.24 6.22
CA ALA A 89 2.58 -0.11 5.01
C ALA A 89 3.45 -0.04 3.76
N THR A 90 4.33 0.97 3.64
CA THR A 90 5.29 1.06 2.53
C THR A 90 6.15 -0.20 2.47
N LYS A 91 6.76 -0.61 3.59
CA LYS A 91 7.59 -1.84 3.64
C LYS A 91 6.81 -3.11 3.26
N LEU A 92 5.56 -3.22 3.69
CA LEU A 92 4.71 -4.36 3.33
C LEU A 92 4.39 -4.40 1.83
N ILE A 93 4.12 -3.24 1.23
CA ILE A 93 3.88 -3.11 -0.22
C ILE A 93 5.16 -3.41 -1.01
N GLU A 94 6.30 -2.85 -0.59
CA GLU A 94 7.61 -3.12 -1.20
C GLU A 94 7.92 -4.62 -1.17
N SER A 95 7.85 -5.25 0.00
CA SER A 95 8.12 -6.69 0.14
C SER A 95 7.16 -7.56 -0.70
N PHE A 96 5.90 -7.17 -0.80
CA PHE A 96 4.93 -7.84 -1.66
C PHE A 96 5.32 -7.72 -3.14
N LEU A 97 5.65 -6.52 -3.61
CA LEU A 97 6.05 -6.28 -5.00
C LEU A 97 7.37 -6.99 -5.35
N GLU A 98 8.37 -6.92 -4.48
CA GLU A 98 9.65 -7.63 -4.64
C GLU A 98 9.43 -9.15 -4.78
N LYS A 99 8.58 -9.71 -3.91
CA LYS A 99 8.23 -11.13 -3.95
C LYS A 99 7.55 -11.51 -5.26
N THR A 100 6.57 -10.73 -5.71
CA THR A 100 5.86 -11.01 -6.95
C THR A 100 6.77 -10.85 -8.17
N GLN A 101 7.66 -9.85 -8.17
CA GLN A 101 8.69 -9.64 -9.20
C GLN A 101 9.69 -10.79 -9.26
N ALA A 102 10.22 -11.26 -8.13
CA ALA A 102 11.14 -12.39 -8.08
C ALA A 102 10.53 -13.64 -8.75
N LEU A 103 9.24 -13.87 -8.52
CA LEU A 103 8.47 -14.97 -9.12
C LEU A 103 8.04 -14.70 -10.58
N GLY A 104 8.17 -13.47 -11.08
CA GLY A 104 7.62 -13.07 -12.38
C GLY A 104 6.09 -13.16 -12.43
N SER A 105 5.43 -13.01 -11.29
CA SER A 105 3.99 -13.22 -11.13
C SER A 105 3.26 -11.88 -11.00
N ASP A 106 2.69 -11.38 -12.10
CA ASP A 106 1.91 -10.14 -12.09
C ASP A 106 0.49 -10.37 -11.54
N VAL A 107 0.39 -10.45 -10.21
CA VAL A 107 -0.87 -10.67 -9.51
C VAL A 107 -1.78 -9.42 -9.49
N LEU A 108 -1.22 -8.24 -9.74
CA LEU A 108 -1.96 -6.97 -9.75
C LEU A 108 -2.58 -6.66 -11.13
N GLY A 109 -2.15 -7.36 -12.18
CA GLY A 109 -2.61 -7.19 -13.55
C GLY A 109 -2.01 -5.95 -14.24
N LEU A 110 -0.78 -5.56 -13.87
CA LEU A 110 -0.09 -4.40 -14.43
C LEU A 110 0.14 -4.51 -15.95
N GLY A 111 0.37 -5.72 -16.45
CA GLY A 111 0.54 -5.96 -17.89
C GLY A 111 -0.71 -5.63 -18.67
N GLU A 112 -1.88 -5.90 -18.09
CA GLU A 112 -3.16 -5.54 -18.70
C GLU A 112 -3.36 -4.02 -18.74
N TYR A 113 -2.91 -3.29 -17.72
CA TYR A 113 -2.88 -1.84 -17.75
C TYR A 113 -2.01 -1.29 -18.87
N VAL A 114 -0.81 -1.85 -19.06
CA VAL A 114 0.09 -1.45 -20.15
C VAL A 114 -0.52 -1.79 -21.50
N ARG A 115 -1.07 -3.00 -21.66
CA ARG A 115 -1.74 -3.44 -22.88
C ARG A 115 -2.91 -2.55 -23.27
N ALA A 116 -3.72 -2.13 -22.29
CA ALA A 116 -4.89 -1.30 -22.51
C ALA A 116 -4.53 0.17 -22.82
N LYS A 117 -3.54 0.75 -22.12
CA LYS A 117 -3.22 2.19 -22.23
C LYS A 117 -2.06 2.51 -23.17
N ALA A 118 -1.21 1.54 -23.48
CA ALA A 118 -0.07 1.68 -24.38
C ALA A 118 0.03 0.47 -25.34
N PRO A 119 -0.98 0.22 -26.18
CA PRO A 119 -1.04 -0.96 -27.04
C PRO A 119 0.12 -1.06 -28.03
N ASP A 120 0.62 0.06 -28.56
CA ASP A 120 1.77 0.07 -29.46
C ASP A 120 3.06 -0.38 -28.76
N TYR A 121 3.29 0.12 -27.53
CA TYR A 121 4.41 -0.34 -26.70
C TYR A 121 4.29 -1.84 -26.41
N TRP A 122 3.09 -2.28 -26.03
CA TRP A 122 2.82 -3.69 -25.78
C TRP A 122 3.13 -4.55 -26.99
N ASN A 123 2.63 -4.18 -28.18
CA ASN A 123 2.80 -4.96 -29.40
C ASN A 123 4.26 -5.05 -29.87
N ARG A 124 5.04 -3.99 -29.66
CA ARG A 124 6.47 -3.94 -30.06
C ARG A 124 7.38 -4.64 -29.05
N ASN A 125 7.19 -4.40 -27.76
CA ASN A 125 8.17 -4.80 -26.73
C ASN A 125 7.74 -6.06 -25.94
N VAL A 126 6.44 -6.24 -25.71
CA VAL A 126 5.91 -7.26 -24.81
C VAL A 126 5.28 -8.40 -25.59
N ARG A 127 4.09 -8.21 -26.17
CA ARG A 127 3.31 -9.13 -27.03
C ARG A 127 2.91 -10.49 -26.44
N THR A 128 3.75 -11.11 -25.61
CA THR A 128 3.53 -12.44 -25.02
C THR A 128 3.64 -12.39 -23.51
N LYS A 129 3.01 -13.37 -22.85
CA LYS A 129 3.04 -13.52 -21.40
C LYS A 129 4.47 -13.69 -20.87
N GLU A 130 5.29 -14.49 -21.53
CA GLU A 130 6.66 -14.81 -21.09
C GLU A 130 7.57 -13.58 -21.18
N ARG A 131 7.39 -12.75 -22.22
CA ARG A 131 8.08 -11.46 -22.34
C ARG A 131 7.63 -10.49 -21.25
N TRP A 132 6.33 -10.43 -20.97
CA TRP A 132 5.82 -9.64 -19.85
C TRP A 132 6.39 -10.10 -18.51
N GLN A 133 6.40 -11.41 -18.23
CA GLN A 133 6.92 -11.94 -16.97
C GLN A 133 8.40 -11.62 -16.76
N ARG A 134 9.21 -11.63 -17.83
CA ARG A 134 10.62 -11.20 -17.76
C ARG A 134 10.74 -9.70 -17.50
N MET A 135 10.02 -8.88 -18.25
CA MET A 135 10.01 -7.42 -18.08
C MET A 135 9.52 -7.03 -16.68
N TYR A 136 8.47 -7.67 -16.18
CA TYR A 136 7.88 -7.44 -14.86
C TYR A 136 8.90 -7.59 -13.73
N LYS A 137 9.89 -8.48 -13.86
CA LYS A 137 10.94 -8.63 -12.84
C LYS A 137 11.83 -7.39 -12.68
N GLU A 138 11.86 -6.54 -13.70
CA GLU A 138 12.76 -5.39 -13.81
C GLU A 138 12.01 -4.05 -13.83
N ILE A 139 10.68 -4.05 -13.68
CA ILE A 139 9.93 -2.79 -13.65
C ILE A 139 10.29 -2.01 -12.38
N GLU A 140 10.37 -0.70 -12.53
CA GLU A 140 10.54 0.21 -11.41
C GLU A 140 9.19 0.77 -10.99
N TYR A 141 9.10 1.16 -9.73
CA TYR A 141 7.88 1.69 -9.16
C TYR A 141 8.11 2.76 -8.11
N GLU A 142 7.09 3.58 -7.90
CA GLU A 142 6.97 4.51 -6.78
C GLU A 142 5.73 4.17 -5.97
N ILE A 143 5.86 4.21 -4.64
CA ILE A 143 4.74 4.04 -3.71
C ILE A 143 4.53 5.37 -2.98
N GLN A 144 3.31 5.88 -3.05
CA GLN A 144 2.87 7.05 -2.30
C GLN A 144 1.68 6.65 -1.44
N ILE A 145 1.82 6.80 -0.13
CA ILE A 145 0.77 6.47 0.83
C ILE A 145 0.40 7.73 1.60
N ASP A 146 -0.90 8.01 1.67
CA ASP A 146 -1.48 8.97 2.62
C ASP A 146 -2.28 8.20 3.68
N MET A 147 -2.09 8.57 4.94
CA MET A 147 -2.80 7.97 6.07
C MET A 147 -3.42 9.06 6.92
N LYS A 148 -4.71 8.90 7.21
CA LYS A 148 -5.47 9.86 8.00
C LYS A 148 -6.26 9.15 9.09
N ILE A 149 -6.00 9.50 10.34
CA ILE A 149 -6.84 9.08 11.46
C ILE A 149 -8.08 9.98 11.49
N ARG A 150 -9.26 9.37 11.29
CA ARG A 150 -10.55 10.09 11.21
C ARG A 150 -11.33 10.05 12.51
N ARG A 151 -11.16 8.98 13.29
CA ARG A 151 -11.84 8.81 14.58
C ARG A 151 -10.87 8.29 15.61
N ILE A 152 -11.04 8.78 16.83
CA ILE A 152 -10.37 8.28 18.00
C ILE A 152 -11.44 7.63 18.86
N GLY A 153 -11.35 6.31 19.02
CA GLY A 153 -12.14 5.55 19.97
C GLY A 153 -11.89 6.07 21.37
N MET A 154 -12.97 6.28 22.12
CA MET A 154 -12.91 6.63 23.53
C MET A 154 -13.47 5.47 24.37
N LYS A 155 -12.62 4.84 25.19
CA LYS A 155 -12.69 4.79 26.67
C LYS A 155 -12.08 3.50 27.24
N ALA A 156 -11.32 3.67 28.32
CA ALA A 156 -11.53 2.89 29.55
C ALA A 156 -11.48 3.88 30.73
N GLU A 157 -12.64 4.02 31.39
CA GLU A 157 -12.71 4.30 32.84
C GLU A 157 -12.34 3.01 33.59
#